data_AF-A0A2E6X2E8-F1
#
_entry.id   AF-A0A2E6X2E8-F1
#
_cell.length_a   1.000
_cell.length_b   1.000
_cell.length_c   1.000
_cell.angle_alpha   90.00
_cell.angle_beta   90.00
_cell.angle_gamma   90.00
#
_symmetry.space_group_name_H-M   'P 1'
#
loop_
_entity.id
_entity.type
_entity.pdbx_description
1 polymer ?
#
loop_
_entity_poly.entity_id
_entity_poly.type
_entity_poly.pdbx_seq_one_letter_code
_entity_poly.pdbx_strand_id
1 'polypeptide(L)'
;RDALVVAVAETTPSRVTYTEWEKFLSFAEHKDFPQAEADHIANGWSQDKIIESYTRHVKTLIATGSGNGQDAATGMTTEFVALTNPYEVDFDNHMKVALLYRDAPRANAQIEVFDRAPDDSVTISMHRTDENGKAVIPVTPDHEYLFDAVVLRPAENAKTGEGYDLDQPAWETLWAALTFAVPQ
;
A
#
# COMPACT_ATOMS: atom_id res chain seq x y z
N ARG A 1 7.27 27.95 -10.90
CA ARG A 1 5.88 27.84 -11.42
C ARG A 1 5.11 27.09 -10.36
N ASP A 2 3.88 27.48 -10.11
CA ASP A 2 3.07 26.87 -9.06
C ASP A 2 2.43 25.60 -9.62
N ALA A 3 2.62 24.49 -8.94
CA ALA A 3 2.11 23.19 -9.38
C ALA A 3 2.14 22.16 -8.24
N LEU A 4 1.16 21.25 -8.26
CA LEU A 4 1.28 19.93 -7.65
C LEU A 4 2.20 19.07 -8.50
N VAL A 5 3.33 18.66 -7.95
CA VAL A 5 4.22 17.66 -8.53
C VAL A 5 3.85 16.30 -7.95
N VAL A 6 3.54 15.36 -8.83
CA VAL A 6 3.34 13.94 -8.47
C VAL A 6 4.54 13.17 -9.00
N ALA A 7 5.40 12.70 -8.09
CA ALA A 7 6.49 11.81 -8.45
C ALA A 7 6.09 10.36 -8.18
N VAL A 8 6.34 9.49 -9.15
CA VAL A 8 5.98 8.08 -9.11
C VAL A 8 7.22 7.20 -9.24
N ALA A 9 7.21 6.05 -8.57
CA ALA A 9 8.25 5.04 -8.75
C ALA A 9 7.69 3.63 -8.59
N GLU A 10 8.15 2.72 -9.43
CA GLU A 10 7.93 1.28 -9.33
C GLU A 10 9.26 0.57 -9.15
N THR A 11 9.35 -0.31 -8.15
CA THR A 11 10.57 -1.10 -7.94
C THR A 11 10.53 -2.37 -8.79
N THR A 12 11.71 -2.82 -9.23
CA THR A 12 11.85 -4.21 -9.70
C THR A 12 11.56 -5.19 -8.55
N PRO A 13 11.09 -6.42 -8.85
CA PRO A 13 10.81 -7.42 -7.82
C PRO A 13 12.02 -7.68 -6.91
N SER A 14 11.76 -7.77 -5.61
CA SER A 14 12.71 -8.19 -4.58
C SER A 14 12.12 -9.35 -3.80
N ARG A 15 12.93 -10.06 -3.02
CA ARG A 15 12.49 -11.25 -2.27
C ARG A 15 12.65 -11.06 -0.77
N VAL A 16 11.70 -11.60 -0.01
CA VAL A 16 11.84 -11.86 1.42
C VAL A 16 11.63 -13.35 1.67
N THR A 17 12.42 -13.89 2.60
CA THR A 17 12.33 -15.29 3.01
C THR A 17 11.92 -15.34 4.47
N TYR A 18 10.78 -15.96 4.75
CA TYR A 18 10.34 -16.31 6.09
C TYR A 18 10.87 -17.71 6.41
N THR A 19 11.65 -17.82 7.48
CA THR A 19 12.14 -19.10 8.03
C THR A 19 11.38 -19.52 9.28
N GLU A 20 10.38 -18.74 9.68
CA GLU A 20 9.49 -18.97 10.81
C GLU A 20 8.07 -18.73 10.31
N TRP A 21 7.23 -19.76 10.39
CA TRP A 21 5.85 -19.73 9.90
C TRP A 21 5.05 -18.58 10.53
N GLU A 22 5.25 -18.38 11.82
CA GLU A 22 4.58 -17.37 12.63
C GLU A 22 4.86 -15.95 12.13
N LYS A 23 6.03 -15.69 11.54
CA LYS A 23 6.34 -14.37 10.97
C LYS A 23 5.51 -14.09 9.72
N PHE A 24 5.27 -15.10 8.89
CA PHE A 24 4.36 -14.96 7.75
C PHE A 24 2.92 -14.77 8.22
N LEU A 25 2.47 -15.56 9.21
CA LEU A 25 1.13 -15.41 9.77
C LEU A 25 0.91 -14.03 10.41
N SER A 26 1.86 -13.53 11.20
CA SER A 26 1.79 -12.19 11.78
C SER A 26 1.75 -11.11 10.71
N PHE A 27 2.50 -11.27 9.62
CA PHE A 27 2.41 -10.35 8.47
C PHE A 27 1.02 -10.40 7.83
N ALA A 28 0.50 -11.60 7.57
CA ALA A 28 -0.81 -11.79 6.95
C ALA A 28 -1.94 -11.23 7.81
N GLU A 29 -1.92 -11.49 9.11
CA GLU A 29 -2.88 -10.95 10.07
C GLU A 29 -2.80 -9.42 10.13
N HIS A 30 -1.59 -8.86 10.30
CA HIS A 30 -1.39 -7.42 10.39
C HIS A 30 -1.85 -6.67 9.14
N LYS A 31 -1.65 -7.25 7.95
CA LYS A 31 -2.09 -6.68 6.66
C LYS A 31 -3.49 -7.13 6.23
N ASP A 32 -4.24 -7.78 7.12
CA ASP A 32 -5.65 -8.19 6.95
C ASP A 32 -5.87 -9.17 5.77
N PHE A 33 -5.11 -10.26 5.75
CA PHE A 33 -5.23 -11.37 4.81
C PHE A 33 -5.70 -12.66 5.52
N PRO A 34 -6.98 -12.73 5.95
CA PRO A 34 -7.48 -13.84 6.79
C PRO A 34 -7.45 -15.21 6.11
N GLN A 35 -7.35 -15.28 4.78
CA GLN A 35 -7.28 -16.54 4.04
C GLN A 35 -5.86 -17.01 3.72
N ALA A 36 -4.84 -16.20 4.01
CA ALA A 36 -3.46 -16.51 3.62
C ALA A 36 -2.97 -17.86 4.18
N GLU A 37 -3.30 -18.18 5.43
CA GLU A 37 -2.97 -19.46 6.05
C GLU A 37 -3.64 -20.63 5.33
N ALA A 38 -4.97 -20.56 5.18
CA ALA A 38 -5.76 -21.62 4.56
C ALA A 38 -5.32 -21.87 3.11
N ASP A 39 -5.12 -20.80 2.34
CA ASP A 39 -4.63 -20.87 0.97
C ASP A 39 -3.22 -21.46 0.90
N HIS A 40 -2.33 -21.09 1.82
CA HIS A 40 -0.97 -21.63 1.85
C HIS A 40 -0.96 -23.15 2.08
N ILE A 41 -1.73 -23.62 3.05
CA ILE A 41 -1.86 -25.05 3.39
C ILE A 41 -2.53 -25.80 2.23
N ALA A 42 -3.60 -25.26 1.66
CA ALA A 42 -4.33 -25.89 0.56
C ALA A 42 -3.48 -26.07 -0.70
N ASN A 43 -2.54 -25.15 -0.95
CA ASN A 43 -1.60 -25.23 -2.06
C ASN A 43 -0.42 -26.19 -1.81
N GLY A 44 -0.29 -26.74 -0.59
CA GLY A 44 0.80 -27.64 -0.22
C GLY A 44 2.16 -26.95 -0.17
N TRP A 45 2.18 -25.64 0.09
CA TRP A 45 3.43 -24.88 0.24
C TRP A 45 4.06 -25.14 1.61
N SER A 46 5.39 -24.96 1.69
CA SER A 46 6.14 -25.26 2.91
C SER A 46 5.97 -24.18 3.97
N GLN A 47 5.69 -24.60 5.19
CA GLN A 47 5.65 -23.75 6.38
C GLN A 47 7.06 -23.50 6.97
N ASP A 48 8.05 -24.32 6.61
CA ASP A 48 9.43 -24.19 7.11
C ASP A 48 10.22 -23.09 6.40
N LYS A 49 9.89 -22.84 5.12
CA LYS A 49 10.53 -21.81 4.29
C LYS A 49 9.55 -21.25 3.27
N ILE A 50 9.27 -19.96 3.40
CA ILE A 50 8.36 -19.25 2.50
C ILE A 50 9.14 -18.14 1.83
N ILE A 51 9.11 -18.14 0.50
CA ILE A 51 9.64 -17.03 -0.29
C ILE A 51 8.45 -16.21 -0.78
N GLU A 52 8.53 -14.91 -0.55
CA GLU A 52 7.63 -13.90 -1.09
C GLU A 52 8.44 -13.01 -2.05
N SER A 53 7.87 -12.74 -3.22
CA SER A 53 8.34 -11.68 -4.11
C SER A 53 7.53 -10.41 -3.85
N TYR A 54 8.16 -9.24 -3.80
CA TYR A 54 7.43 -7.99 -3.59
C TYR A 54 7.87 -6.88 -4.53
N THR A 55 6.94 -5.99 -4.87
CA THR A 55 7.19 -4.73 -5.58
C THR A 55 6.49 -3.57 -4.87
N ARG A 56 7.05 -2.37 -4.98
CA ARG A 56 6.47 -1.14 -4.45
C ARG A 56 6.05 -0.22 -5.59
N HIS A 57 4.85 0.35 -5.46
CA HIS A 57 4.15 1.23 -6.39
C HIS A 57 3.86 2.53 -5.63
N VAL A 58 4.81 3.47 -5.68
CA VAL A 58 4.82 4.60 -4.75
C VAL A 58 4.54 5.91 -5.46
N LYS A 59 3.76 6.76 -4.80
CA LYS A 59 3.57 8.17 -5.17
C LYS A 59 3.98 9.08 -4.04
N THR A 60 4.50 10.26 -4.40
CA THR A 60 4.67 11.37 -3.47
C THR A 60 4.08 12.64 -4.08
N LEU A 61 3.31 13.37 -3.28
CA LEU A 61 2.76 14.68 -3.61
C LEU A 61 3.70 15.75 -3.09
N ILE A 62 4.08 16.70 -3.95
CA ILE A 62 5.00 17.78 -3.61
C ILE A 62 4.41 19.09 -4.12
N ALA A 63 4.27 20.07 -3.23
CA ALA A 63 3.91 21.42 -3.62
C ALA A 63 5.12 22.15 -4.20
N THR A 64 4.92 22.79 -5.35
CA THR A 64 5.79 23.88 -5.81
C THR A 64 4.97 25.16 -5.87
N GLY A 65 5.46 26.25 -5.28
CA GLY A 65 4.65 27.46 -5.11
C GLY A 65 3.39 27.18 -4.29
N SER A 66 2.21 27.57 -4.80
CA SER A 66 0.93 27.27 -4.15
C SER A 66 0.48 25.80 -4.21
N GLY A 67 1.19 24.94 -4.95
CA GLY A 67 0.85 23.52 -5.03
C GLY A 67 -0.43 23.20 -5.83
N ASN A 68 -0.94 24.15 -6.63
CA ASN A 68 -2.18 23.95 -7.39
C ASN A 68 -2.09 22.76 -8.35
N GLY A 69 -3.11 21.90 -8.35
CA GLY A 69 -3.18 20.76 -9.27
C GLY A 69 -3.93 19.58 -8.67
N GLN A 70 -3.83 18.44 -9.33
CA GLN A 70 -4.50 17.21 -8.91
C GLN A 70 -3.65 16.00 -9.29
N ASP A 71 -3.74 14.95 -8.48
CA ASP A 71 -3.23 13.62 -8.82
C ASP A 71 -4.17 12.94 -9.83
N ALA A 72 -3.67 11.90 -10.48
CA ALA A 72 -4.42 11.04 -11.38
C ALA A 72 -3.91 9.60 -11.30
N ALA A 73 -4.71 8.66 -11.79
CA ALA A 73 -4.25 7.29 -11.97
C ALA A 73 -3.08 7.25 -12.97
N THR A 74 -2.06 6.45 -12.68
CA THR A 74 -0.85 6.32 -13.51
C THR A 74 -0.75 4.99 -14.22
N GLY A 75 -1.63 4.03 -13.91
CA GLY A 75 -1.64 2.68 -14.46
C GLY A 75 -0.67 1.73 -13.76
N MET A 76 -0.23 2.09 -12.54
CA MET A 76 0.55 1.16 -11.71
C MET A 76 -0.34 -0.01 -11.29
N THR A 77 0.25 -1.19 -11.07
CA THR A 77 -0.55 -2.41 -10.83
C THR A 77 -1.42 -2.30 -9.57
N THR A 78 -0.94 -1.59 -8.55
CA THR A 78 -1.73 -1.14 -7.41
C THR A 78 -1.35 0.29 -7.09
N GLU A 79 -2.29 1.18 -6.85
CA GLU A 79 -1.96 2.58 -6.58
C GLU A 79 -3.01 3.30 -5.75
N PHE A 80 -2.53 4.28 -4.97
CA PHE A 80 -3.38 5.33 -4.43
C PHE A 80 -3.54 6.44 -5.47
N VAL A 81 -4.75 6.98 -5.59
CA VAL A 81 -5.03 8.24 -6.28
C VAL A 81 -5.54 9.24 -5.26
N ALA A 82 -4.83 10.35 -5.07
CA ALA A 82 -5.30 11.45 -4.24
C ALA A 82 -6.46 12.17 -4.92
N LEU A 83 -7.64 12.15 -4.30
CA LEU A 83 -8.86 12.81 -4.79
C LEU A 83 -8.96 14.26 -4.28
N THR A 84 -8.19 14.60 -3.25
CA THR A 84 -8.00 15.95 -2.71
C THR A 84 -6.52 16.29 -2.74
N ASN A 85 -6.22 17.57 -2.92
CA ASN A 85 -4.87 18.10 -2.86
C ASN A 85 -4.66 18.74 -1.46
N PRO A 86 -3.71 18.24 -0.63
CA PRO A 86 -3.50 18.75 0.73
C PRO A 86 -2.92 20.16 0.77
N TYR A 87 -2.54 20.72 -0.39
CA TYR A 87 -1.95 22.06 -0.51
C TYR A 87 -2.96 23.14 -0.94
N GLU A 88 -4.21 22.78 -1.22
CA GLU A 88 -5.25 23.75 -1.56
C GLU A 88 -5.64 24.58 -0.33
N VAL A 89 -5.98 25.85 -0.56
CA VAL A 89 -6.31 26.82 0.51
C VAL A 89 -7.57 26.42 1.29
N ASP A 90 -8.49 25.69 0.65
CA ASP A 90 -9.75 25.23 1.24
C ASP A 90 -9.70 23.75 1.66
N PHE A 91 -8.50 23.15 1.76
CA PHE A 91 -8.34 21.79 2.25
C PHE A 91 -8.87 21.66 3.68
N ASP A 92 -9.85 20.78 3.87
CA ASP A 92 -10.62 20.62 5.10
C ASP A 92 -9.98 19.61 6.08
N ASN A 93 -8.70 19.30 5.91
CA ASN A 93 -7.94 18.31 6.66
C ASN A 93 -8.52 16.89 6.57
N HIS A 94 -9.28 16.58 5.52
CA HIS A 94 -9.75 15.24 5.21
C HIS A 94 -9.18 14.79 3.87
N MET A 95 -8.07 14.04 3.93
CA MET A 95 -7.45 13.49 2.73
C MET A 95 -8.35 12.40 2.14
N LYS A 96 -8.85 12.63 0.93
CA LYS A 96 -9.67 11.67 0.18
C LYS A 96 -8.78 10.94 -0.82
N VAL A 97 -8.85 9.62 -0.81
CA VAL A 97 -8.06 8.77 -1.72
C VAL A 97 -8.95 7.71 -2.36
N ALA A 98 -8.59 7.28 -3.56
CA ALA A 98 -9.03 6.01 -4.14
C ALA A 98 -7.85 5.03 -4.12
N LEU A 99 -8.12 3.76 -3.85
CA LEU A 99 -7.16 2.68 -3.96
C LEU A 99 -7.55 1.78 -5.12
N LEU A 100 -6.64 1.59 -6.06
CA LEU A 100 -6.84 0.81 -7.26
C LEU A 100 -5.96 -0.44 -7.24
N TYR A 101 -6.47 -1.52 -7.83
CA TYR A 101 -5.71 -2.70 -8.18
C TYR A 101 -6.09 -3.13 -9.60
N ARG A 102 -5.11 -3.13 -10.51
CA ARG A 102 -5.30 -3.36 -11.96
C ARG A 102 -6.38 -2.44 -12.54
N ASP A 103 -6.23 -1.14 -12.28
CA ASP A 103 -7.16 -0.07 -12.68
C ASP A 103 -8.60 -0.17 -12.14
N ALA A 104 -8.91 -1.19 -11.33
CA ALA A 104 -10.22 -1.37 -10.71
C ALA A 104 -10.22 -0.87 -9.26
N PRO A 105 -11.33 -0.27 -8.79
CA PRO A 105 -11.45 0.11 -7.39
C PRO A 105 -11.31 -1.09 -6.43
N ARG A 106 -10.51 -0.91 -5.38
CA ARG A 106 -10.25 -1.96 -4.40
C ARG A 106 -11.10 -1.73 -3.15
N ALA A 107 -12.30 -2.30 -3.16
CA ALA A 107 -13.26 -2.18 -2.07
C ALA A 107 -12.83 -2.92 -0.80
N ASN A 108 -13.28 -2.42 0.36
CA ASN A 108 -13.08 -3.05 1.68
C ASN A 108 -11.60 -3.39 1.99
N ALA A 109 -10.65 -2.61 1.48
CA ALA A 109 -9.23 -2.81 1.65
C ALA A 109 -8.68 -2.00 2.81
N GLN A 110 -7.83 -2.61 3.63
CA GLN A 110 -7.11 -1.92 4.71
C GLN A 110 -6.14 -0.89 4.13
N ILE A 111 -6.13 0.29 4.74
CA ILE A 111 -5.11 1.33 4.56
C ILE A 111 -4.47 1.55 5.92
N GLU A 112 -3.16 1.31 6.02
CA GLU A 112 -2.38 1.66 7.19
C GLU A 112 -1.81 3.06 7.00
N VAL A 113 -2.06 3.94 7.97
CA VAL A 113 -1.65 5.35 7.93
C VAL A 113 -0.60 5.58 8.99
N PHE A 114 0.59 5.97 8.55
CA PHE A 114 1.65 6.48 9.40
C PHE A 114 1.57 8.00 9.38
N ASP A 115 1.34 8.57 10.56
CA ASP A 115 1.25 10.00 10.83
C ASP A 115 2.49 10.43 11.61
N ARG A 116 3.38 11.22 10.99
CA ARG A 116 4.58 11.77 11.63
C ARG A 116 4.36 13.24 12.02
N ALA A 117 4.45 13.50 13.32
CA ALA A 117 4.38 14.84 13.89
C ALA A 117 5.73 15.59 13.78
N PRO A 118 5.75 16.93 13.99
CA PRO A 118 6.99 17.73 13.95
C PRO A 118 8.09 17.33 14.94
N ASP A 119 7.76 16.56 15.98
CA ASP A 119 8.71 16.04 16.97
C ASP A 119 9.24 14.63 16.63
N ASP A 120 9.02 14.19 15.39
CA ASP A 120 9.35 12.86 14.85
C ASP A 120 8.56 11.68 15.46
N SER A 121 7.58 11.94 16.34
CA SER A 121 6.70 10.87 16.83
C SER A 121 5.79 10.36 15.70
N VAL A 122 5.59 9.04 15.66
CA VAL A 122 4.76 8.37 14.64
C VAL A 122 3.57 7.70 15.29
N THR A 123 2.37 8.07 14.86
CA THR A 123 1.12 7.39 15.19
C THR A 123 0.68 6.54 14.01
N ILE A 124 0.22 5.31 14.29
CA ILE A 124 -0.31 4.42 13.26
C ILE A 124 -1.80 4.24 13.47
N SER A 125 -2.57 4.36 12.38
CA SER A 125 -4.01 4.12 12.38
C SER A 125 -4.43 3.26 11.19
N MET A 126 -5.53 2.53 11.36
CA MET A 126 -6.07 1.63 10.33
C MET A 126 -7.38 2.20 9.79
N HIS A 127 -7.42 2.39 8.49
CA HIS A 127 -8.59 2.83 7.73
C HIS A 127 -9.01 1.77 6.74
N ARG A 128 -10.18 1.96 6.12
CA ARG A 128 -10.69 1.03 5.11
C ARG A 128 -11.36 1.77 3.97
N THR A 129 -11.18 1.25 2.76
CA THR A 129 -11.92 1.73 1.60
C THR A 129 -13.38 1.26 1.61
N ASP A 130 -14.25 2.10 1.07
CA ASP A 130 -15.65 1.81 0.83
C ASP A 130 -15.86 0.85 -0.36
N GLU A 131 -17.12 0.60 -0.73
CA GLU A 131 -17.50 -0.24 -1.87
C GLU A 131 -16.98 0.27 -3.24
N ASN A 132 -16.62 1.55 -3.33
CA ASN A 132 -16.08 2.20 -4.50
C ASN A 132 -14.55 2.34 -4.44
N GLY A 133 -13.90 1.66 -3.50
CA GLY A 133 -12.45 1.70 -3.30
C GLY A 133 -11.93 3.04 -2.79
N LYS A 134 -12.76 3.86 -2.12
CA LYS A 134 -12.37 5.19 -1.63
C LYS A 134 -12.29 5.24 -0.11
N ALA A 135 -11.43 6.09 0.42
CA ALA A 135 -11.34 6.37 1.84
C ALA A 135 -11.24 7.87 2.10
N VAL A 136 -11.73 8.30 3.27
CA VAL A 136 -11.57 9.64 3.81
C VAL A 136 -10.79 9.51 5.11
N ILE A 137 -9.61 10.12 5.17
CA ILE A 137 -8.66 9.98 6.27
C ILE A 137 -8.44 11.38 6.87
N PRO A 138 -8.77 11.59 8.16
CA PRO A 138 -8.44 12.84 8.82
C PRO A 138 -6.92 12.98 8.95
N VAL A 139 -6.41 14.18 8.67
CA VAL A 139 -5.00 14.52 8.76
C VAL A 139 -4.81 15.79 9.58
N THR A 140 -3.61 16.02 10.08
CA THR A 140 -3.28 17.12 10.98
C THR A 140 -2.36 18.11 10.26
N PRO A 141 -2.59 19.43 10.36
CA PRO A 141 -1.64 20.43 9.89
C PRO A 141 -0.24 20.23 10.46
N ASP A 142 0.80 20.60 9.69
CA ASP A 142 2.22 20.46 10.05
C ASP A 142 2.74 19.01 10.17
N HIS A 143 1.95 18.01 9.77
CA HIS A 143 2.32 16.59 9.82
C HIS A 143 2.67 16.03 8.44
N GLU A 144 3.43 14.94 8.44
CA GLU A 144 3.81 14.19 7.24
C GLU A 144 3.21 12.78 7.29
N TYR A 145 2.74 12.31 6.13
CA TYR A 145 1.98 11.07 6.04
C TYR A 145 2.61 10.07 5.08
N LEU A 146 2.49 8.79 5.45
CA LEU A 146 2.61 7.65 4.55
C LEU A 146 1.34 6.81 4.67
N PHE A 147 0.61 6.68 3.56
CA PHE A 147 -0.47 5.71 3.45
C PHE A 147 0.06 4.47 2.76
N ASP A 148 -0.19 3.30 3.35
CA ASP A 148 0.23 1.99 2.88
C ASP A 148 -0.98 1.08 2.64
N ALA A 149 -0.98 0.34 1.53
CA ALA A 149 -1.92 -0.74 1.29
C ALA A 149 -1.28 -1.86 0.47
N VAL A 150 -1.47 -3.09 0.92
CA VAL A 150 -0.79 -4.27 0.35
C VAL A 150 -1.81 -5.16 -0.36
N VAL A 151 -1.50 -5.61 -1.57
CA VAL A 151 -2.17 -6.76 -2.21
C VAL A 151 -1.32 -8.00 -1.94
N LEU A 152 -1.92 -9.08 -1.47
CA LEU A 152 -1.30 -10.40 -1.37
C LEU A 152 -1.97 -11.34 -2.38
N ARG A 153 -1.17 -12.06 -3.17
CA ARG A 153 -1.64 -13.07 -4.13
C ARG A 153 -0.60 -14.17 -4.31
N PRO A 154 -0.96 -15.37 -4.80
CA PRO A 154 0.03 -16.34 -5.26
C PRO A 154 0.97 -15.70 -6.29
N ALA A 155 2.26 -16.01 -6.23
CA ALA A 155 3.20 -15.57 -7.26
C ALA A 155 2.81 -16.20 -8.62
N GLU A 156 3.02 -15.46 -9.72
CA GLU A 156 2.56 -15.87 -11.07
C GLU A 156 3.00 -17.29 -11.46
N ASN A 157 4.21 -17.69 -11.06
CA ASN A 157 4.80 -18.99 -11.36
C ASN A 157 4.79 -19.96 -10.16
N ALA A 158 4.02 -19.66 -9.11
CA ALA A 158 3.91 -20.53 -7.95
C ALA A 158 3.29 -21.88 -8.35
N LYS A 159 4.05 -22.96 -8.16
CA LYS A 159 3.57 -24.33 -8.34
C LYS A 159 3.05 -24.86 -7.01
N THR A 160 2.17 -25.85 -7.06
CA THR A 160 1.47 -26.42 -5.90
C THR A 160 1.73 -27.93 -5.81
N GLY A 161 1.50 -28.51 -4.63
CA GLY A 161 1.67 -29.95 -4.39
C GLY A 161 3.05 -30.48 -4.80
N GLU A 162 3.09 -31.60 -5.51
CA GLU A 162 4.35 -32.23 -5.97
C GLU A 162 5.20 -31.36 -6.90
N GLY A 163 4.60 -30.33 -7.52
CA GLY A 163 5.31 -29.41 -8.40
C GLY A 163 5.97 -28.23 -7.68
N TYR A 164 5.69 -28.03 -6.38
CA TYR A 164 6.19 -26.91 -5.60
C TYR A 164 7.73 -26.89 -5.53
N ASP A 165 8.30 -25.69 -5.62
CA ASP A 165 9.74 -25.43 -5.54
C ASP A 165 10.02 -24.48 -4.37
N LEU A 166 10.73 -24.99 -3.36
CA LEU A 166 11.12 -24.28 -2.13
C LEU A 166 12.06 -23.08 -2.37
N ASP A 167 12.63 -22.97 -3.56
CA ASP A 167 13.51 -21.86 -3.96
C ASP A 167 12.82 -20.83 -4.85
N GLN A 168 11.52 -21.01 -5.13
CA GLN A 168 10.68 -20.03 -5.83
C GLN A 168 9.69 -19.34 -4.89
N PRO A 169 9.30 -18.09 -5.19
CA PRO A 169 8.24 -17.42 -4.47
C PRO A 169 6.92 -18.19 -4.54
N ALA A 170 6.30 -18.43 -3.39
CA ALA A 170 4.92 -18.91 -3.29
C ALA A 170 3.94 -17.73 -3.33
N TRP A 171 4.32 -16.62 -2.68
CA TRP A 171 3.52 -15.41 -2.56
C TRP A 171 4.13 -14.25 -3.35
N GLU A 172 3.26 -13.35 -3.78
CA GLU A 172 3.62 -12.04 -4.29
C GLU A 172 2.85 -10.95 -3.54
N THR A 173 3.57 -9.91 -3.11
CA THR A 173 2.95 -8.70 -2.56
C THR A 173 3.21 -7.48 -3.42
N LEU A 174 2.18 -6.65 -3.57
CA LEU A 174 2.25 -5.38 -4.28
C LEU A 174 1.89 -4.28 -3.27
N TRP A 175 2.82 -3.36 -3.06
CA TRP A 175 2.69 -2.32 -2.04
C TRP A 175 2.35 -0.99 -2.71
N ALA A 176 1.11 -0.52 -2.53
CA ALA A 176 0.75 0.85 -2.89
C ALA A 176 1.16 1.78 -1.75
N ALA A 177 1.87 2.87 -2.08
CA ALA A 177 2.21 3.90 -1.10
C ALA A 177 1.89 5.30 -1.62
N LEU A 178 1.41 6.17 -0.73
CA LEU A 178 1.23 7.59 -0.98
C LEU A 178 1.86 8.39 0.15
N THR A 179 2.77 9.31 -0.17
CA THR A 179 3.34 10.24 0.81
C THR A 179 3.02 11.69 0.48
N PHE A 180 2.81 12.50 1.51
CA PHE A 180 2.57 13.94 1.40
C PHE A 180 2.79 14.61 2.77
N ALA A 181 2.93 15.92 2.76
CA ALA A 181 2.89 16.76 3.96
C ALA A 181 1.61 17.59 3.96
N VAL A 182 1.09 17.91 5.13
CA VAL A 182 0.00 18.88 5.30
C VAL A 182 0.62 20.21 5.77
N PRO A 183 0.42 21.33 5.04
CA PRO A 183 0.91 22.64 5.47
C PRO A 183 0.36 23.09 6.83
N GLN A 184 1.02 24.11 7.40
CA GLN A 184 0.58 24.81 8.63
C GLN A 184 -0.67 25.67 8.40
#